data_AF-Q0CH35-F1
#
_entry.id   AF-Q0CH35-F1
#
_cell.length_a   1.000
_cell.length_b   1.000
_cell.length_c   1.000
_cell.angle_alpha   90.00
_cell.angle_beta   90.00
_cell.angle_gamma   90.00
#
_symmetry.space_group_name_H-M   'P 1'
#
loop_
_entity.id
_entity.type
_entity.pdbx_description
1 polymer ?
#
loop_
_entity_poly.entity_id
_entity_poly.type
_entity_poly.pdbx_seq_one_letter_code
_entity_poly.pdbx_strand_id
1 'polypeptide(L)'
;MPGKQLHSIPALEKEIADLEYRLHNARYRLAEATGTPTESVSPSVDDDSSYLSLPEDTTPVNPTHHALLLLSDSALPLGSFAYSSGLESYIAHNKPLPPTVTPTASFHRFLKLSIASMASTSLPYVLAAYRRPHELETLDNDLDASTPCVVAQRASVAQGRALIGVWERAFRGTYASDPFLAGPTATKAVKTIEAFSDALKMSSDDTDSLGPKGHFAPLWGVVCLAHGHGRPPDGPTSLC
;
A
#
# COMPACT_ATOMS: atom_id res chain seq x y z
N MET A 1 18.41 -25.96 -42.50
CA MET A 1 18.59 -25.64 -41.08
C MET A 1 19.49 -24.40 -40.97
N PRO A 2 18.97 -23.17 -40.83
CA PRO A 2 19.81 -22.01 -40.58
C PRO A 2 20.01 -21.83 -39.07
N GLY A 3 21.28 -21.76 -38.66
CA GLY A 3 21.71 -21.64 -37.26
C GLY A 3 21.32 -20.29 -36.65
N LYS A 4 20.83 -20.32 -35.41
CA LYS A 4 20.57 -19.14 -34.58
C LYS A 4 21.88 -18.38 -34.36
N GLN A 5 21.95 -17.15 -34.87
CA GLN A 5 23.02 -16.21 -34.60
C GLN A 5 22.94 -15.82 -33.11
N LEU A 6 23.83 -16.39 -32.29
CA LEU A 6 24.05 -15.94 -30.93
C LEU A 6 24.77 -14.58 -31.01
N HIS A 7 24.01 -13.48 -30.93
CA HIS A 7 24.58 -12.15 -30.80
C HIS A 7 25.42 -12.11 -29.52
N SER A 8 26.70 -11.75 -29.63
CA SER A 8 27.59 -11.67 -28.47
C SER A 8 27.09 -10.59 -27.52
N ILE A 9 27.17 -10.83 -26.20
CA ILE A 9 26.76 -9.88 -25.15
C ILE A 9 27.31 -8.46 -25.41
N PRO A 10 28.58 -8.26 -25.82
CA PRO A 10 29.10 -6.93 -26.14
C PRO A 10 28.44 -6.26 -27.36
N ALA A 11 27.94 -7.04 -28.32
CA ALA A 11 27.22 -6.52 -29.47
C ALA A 11 25.84 -5.99 -29.05
N LEU A 12 25.17 -6.68 -28.13
CA LEU A 12 23.89 -6.25 -27.55
C LEU A 12 24.06 -5.00 -26.67
N GLU A 13 25.12 -4.93 -25.86
CA GLU A 13 25.43 -3.73 -25.06
C GLU A 13 25.66 -2.49 -25.94
N LYS A 14 26.38 -2.67 -27.06
CA LYS A 14 26.60 -1.60 -28.04
C LYS A 14 25.29 -1.18 -28.73
N GLU A 15 24.42 -2.15 -29.03
CA GLU A 15 23.11 -1.89 -29.60
C GLU A 15 22.20 -1.12 -28.63
N ILE A 16 22.22 -1.48 -27.35
CA ILE A 16 21.49 -0.75 -26.29
C ILE A 16 21.99 0.70 -26.20
N ALA A 17 23.31 0.92 -26.18
CA ALA A 17 23.87 2.27 -26.12
C ALA A 17 23.48 3.14 -27.33
N ASP A 18 23.43 2.55 -28.54
CA ASP A 18 22.96 3.25 -29.75
C ASP A 18 21.46 3.60 -29.65
N LEU A 19 20.64 2.67 -29.18
CA LEU A 19 19.21 2.89 -29.01
C LEU A 19 18.89 3.95 -27.97
N GLU A 20 19.61 3.98 -26.84
CA GLU A 20 19.48 5.01 -25.81
C GLU A 20 19.86 6.39 -26.34
N TYR A 21 20.94 6.48 -27.12
CA TYR A 21 21.35 7.72 -27.77
C TYR A 21 20.28 8.25 -28.73
N ARG A 22 19.71 7.35 -29.55
CA ARG A 22 18.64 7.70 -30.49
C ARG A 22 17.36 8.14 -29.77
N LEU A 23 17.02 7.49 -28.66
CA LEU A 23 15.87 7.85 -27.84
C LEU A 23 16.04 9.23 -27.20
N HIS A 24 17.22 9.53 -26.67
CA HIS A 24 17.54 10.85 -26.11
C HIS A 24 17.35 11.95 -27.17
N ASN A 25 17.88 11.74 -28.38
CA ASN A 25 17.76 12.70 -29.47
C ASN A 25 16.31 12.87 -29.96
N ALA A 26 15.54 11.77 -30.01
CA ALA A 26 14.11 11.84 -30.33
C ALA A 26 13.30 12.62 -29.28
N ARG A 27 13.62 12.45 -27.98
CA ARG A 27 13.00 13.23 -26.89
C ARG A 27 13.36 14.71 -26.96
N TYR A 28 14.60 15.05 -27.30
CA TYR A 28 15.01 16.44 -27.50
C TYR A 28 14.20 17.11 -28.61
N ARG A 29 14.06 16.43 -29.77
CA ARG A 29 13.23 16.92 -30.89
C ARG A 29 11.75 17.02 -30.55
N LEU A 30 11.23 16.11 -29.72
CA LEU A 30 9.86 16.18 -29.22
C LEU A 30 9.68 17.42 -28.33
N ALA A 31 10.63 17.74 -27.45
CA ALA A 31 10.58 18.93 -26.60
C ALA A 31 10.59 20.22 -27.43
N GLU A 32 11.43 20.29 -28.48
CA GLU A 32 11.42 21.41 -29.44
C GLU A 32 10.08 21.54 -30.19
N ALA A 33 9.49 20.41 -30.60
CA ALA A 33 8.22 20.40 -31.32
C ALA A 33 7.00 20.72 -30.44
N THR A 34 7.07 20.44 -29.13
CA THR A 34 5.96 20.63 -28.18
C THR A 34 5.97 22.03 -27.54
N GLY A 35 6.95 22.88 -27.88
CA GLY A 35 6.90 24.32 -27.59
C GLY A 35 6.69 24.65 -26.11
N THR A 36 7.47 24.06 -25.21
CA THR A 36 7.60 24.61 -23.85
C THR A 36 8.52 25.82 -23.94
N PRO A 37 8.05 27.06 -23.69
CA PRO A 37 8.87 28.24 -23.86
C PRO A 37 9.83 28.37 -22.67
N THR A 38 11.12 28.33 -22.97
CA THR A 38 12.18 28.86 -22.10
C THR A 38 11.96 30.36 -21.90
N GLU A 39 11.92 30.79 -20.64
CA GLU A 39 11.65 32.15 -20.18
C GLU A 39 12.57 33.22 -20.80
N SER A 40 11.98 34.38 -21.14
CA SER A 40 12.70 35.64 -21.36
C SER A 40 11.91 36.85 -20.81
N VAL A 41 12.20 37.17 -19.54
CA VAL A 41 12.34 38.49 -18.88
C VAL A 41 11.78 39.78 -19.56
N SER A 42 10.71 40.36 -18.97
CA SER A 42 10.36 41.82 -18.73
C SER A 42 9.18 42.45 -19.51
N PRO A 43 8.63 43.64 -19.11
CA PRO A 43 7.79 43.90 -17.93
C PRO A 43 6.54 44.78 -18.23
N SER A 44 5.37 44.54 -17.61
CA SER A 44 4.38 45.60 -17.23
C SER A 44 3.12 45.01 -16.57
N VAL A 45 2.89 45.26 -15.28
CA VAL A 45 1.96 46.23 -14.65
C VAL A 45 0.50 45.72 -14.51
N ASP A 46 0.14 45.53 -13.24
CA ASP A 46 -1.17 45.57 -12.55
C ASP A 46 -2.30 44.60 -12.94
N ASP A 47 -2.51 43.56 -12.12
CA ASP A 47 -3.83 43.31 -11.51
C ASP A 47 -3.71 42.48 -10.21
N ASP A 48 -4.53 42.86 -9.24
CA ASP A 48 -4.55 42.44 -7.85
C ASP A 48 -5.29 41.09 -7.69
N SER A 49 -4.56 40.00 -7.43
CA SER A 49 -5.17 38.79 -6.88
C SER A 49 -4.16 37.96 -6.10
N SER A 50 -4.15 38.20 -4.79
CA SER A 50 -3.40 37.43 -3.79
C SER A 50 -4.01 36.04 -3.60
N TYR A 51 -3.80 35.14 -4.57
CA TYR A 51 -3.84 33.71 -4.31
C TYR A 51 -2.44 33.24 -3.95
N LEU A 52 -2.33 32.69 -2.74
CA LEU A 52 -1.13 32.07 -2.19
C LEU A 52 -0.53 31.09 -3.21
N SER A 53 0.57 31.48 -3.85
CA SER A 53 1.40 30.58 -4.64
C SER A 53 1.94 29.48 -3.72
N LEU A 54 1.40 28.27 -3.88
CA LEU A 54 2.00 27.05 -3.34
C LEU A 54 3.43 26.96 -3.84
N PRO A 55 4.42 26.64 -2.99
CA PRO A 55 5.78 26.37 -3.46
C PRO A 55 5.75 25.24 -4.50
N GLU A 56 6.21 25.52 -5.73
CA GLU A 56 6.50 24.53 -6.77
C GLU A 56 7.72 23.68 -6.39
N ASP A 57 7.63 23.03 -5.23
CA ASP A 57 8.56 21.98 -4.83
C ASP A 57 7.81 20.63 -4.94
N THR A 58 7.18 20.42 -6.09
CA THR A 58 6.71 19.10 -6.52
C THR A 58 7.94 18.28 -6.89
N THR A 59 8.66 17.84 -5.86
CA THR A 59 9.33 16.54 -5.92
C THR A 59 8.34 15.56 -6.56
N PRO A 60 8.70 14.82 -7.62
CA PRO A 60 7.78 13.88 -8.23
C PRO A 60 7.39 12.90 -7.13
N VAL A 61 6.16 13.05 -6.60
CA VAL A 61 5.60 12.16 -5.61
C VAL A 61 5.64 10.80 -6.28
N ASN A 62 6.54 9.95 -5.80
CA ASN A 62 6.68 8.62 -6.31
C ASN A 62 5.26 8.01 -6.28
N PRO A 63 4.70 7.53 -7.41
CA PRO A 63 3.29 7.12 -7.50
C PRO A 63 2.92 6.07 -6.43
N THR A 64 3.92 5.36 -5.92
CA THR A 64 3.83 4.45 -4.77
C THR A 64 3.47 5.13 -3.44
N HIS A 65 4.04 6.30 -3.12
CA HIS A 65 3.68 7.07 -1.92
C HIS A 65 2.26 7.62 -2.00
N HIS A 66 1.82 8.06 -3.18
CA HIS A 66 0.45 8.51 -3.37
C HIS A 66 -0.56 7.38 -3.09
N ALA A 67 -0.29 6.15 -3.56
CA ALA A 67 -1.16 5.01 -3.30
C ALA A 67 -1.23 4.64 -1.80
N LEU A 68 -0.11 4.69 -1.08
CA LEU A 68 -0.10 4.41 0.37
C LEU A 68 -0.82 5.49 1.19
N LEU A 69 -0.67 6.76 0.81
CA LEU A 69 -1.40 7.86 1.42
C LEU A 69 -2.91 7.73 1.17
N LEU A 70 -3.29 7.41 -0.07
CA LEU A 70 -4.69 7.15 -0.42
C LEU A 70 -5.25 5.99 0.41
N LEU A 71 -4.53 4.86 0.49
CA LEU A 71 -4.93 3.71 1.29
C LEU A 71 -5.03 4.01 2.79
N SER A 72 -4.26 4.98 3.29
CA SER A 72 -4.28 5.43 4.69
C SER A 72 -5.34 6.51 4.94
N ASP A 73 -6.03 6.98 3.90
CA ASP A 73 -7.07 7.98 4.02
C ASP A 73 -8.23 7.43 4.84
N SER A 74 -8.65 8.19 5.84
CA SER A 74 -9.82 7.89 6.65
C SER A 74 -11.11 7.83 5.82
N ALA A 75 -11.17 8.50 4.66
CA ALA A 75 -12.31 8.44 3.75
C ALA A 75 -12.44 7.09 3.00
N LEU A 76 -11.44 6.20 3.09
CA LEU A 76 -11.49 4.92 2.41
C LEU A 76 -12.58 4.03 3.03
N PRO A 77 -13.46 3.40 2.22
CA PRO A 77 -14.61 2.65 2.71
C PRO A 77 -14.21 1.26 3.25
N LEU A 78 -13.22 1.20 4.14
CA LEU A 78 -12.79 -0.01 4.84
C LEU A 78 -13.69 -0.32 6.05
N GLY A 79 -14.50 0.64 6.50
CA GLY A 79 -15.37 0.48 7.68
C GLY A 79 -14.64 0.58 9.02
N SER A 80 -13.46 1.22 9.07
CA SER A 80 -12.66 1.38 10.30
C SER A 80 -13.36 2.18 11.41
N PHE A 81 -14.27 3.09 11.06
CA PHE A 81 -15.04 3.88 12.03
C PHE A 81 -16.06 3.07 12.85
N ALA A 82 -16.38 1.84 12.42
CA ALA A 82 -17.39 1.03 13.09
C ALA A 82 -16.87 0.31 14.35
N TYR A 83 -15.55 0.32 14.61
CA TYR A 83 -14.95 -0.38 15.74
C TYR A 83 -14.12 0.54 16.64
N SER A 84 -14.66 0.88 17.81
CA SER A 84 -14.05 1.78 18.80
C SER A 84 -13.15 1.08 19.83
N SER A 85 -12.83 -0.21 19.62
CA SER A 85 -12.06 -1.03 20.58
C SER A 85 -12.65 -1.05 22.01
N GLY A 86 -13.97 -0.92 22.14
CA GLY A 86 -14.66 -1.00 23.44
C GLY A 86 -14.62 0.27 24.29
N LEU A 87 -14.39 1.45 23.68
CA LEU A 87 -14.34 2.72 24.40
C LEU A 87 -15.59 2.99 25.26
N GLU A 88 -16.78 2.70 24.73
CA GLU A 88 -18.04 2.89 25.46
C GLU A 88 -18.10 2.04 26.73
N SER A 89 -17.73 0.75 26.62
CA SER A 89 -17.63 -0.16 27.76
C SER A 89 -16.59 0.33 28.77
N TYR A 90 -15.42 0.77 28.30
CA TYR A 90 -14.38 1.35 29.16
C TYR A 90 -14.92 2.54 29.96
N ILE A 91 -15.63 3.48 29.30
CA ILE A 91 -16.22 4.64 29.96
C ILE A 91 -17.29 4.21 30.98
N ALA A 92 -18.14 3.23 30.64
CA ALA A 92 -19.19 2.74 31.51
C ALA A 92 -18.63 2.09 32.78
N HIS A 93 -17.58 1.28 32.67
CA HIS A 93 -16.99 0.55 33.80
C HIS A 93 -16.04 1.38 34.67
N ASN A 94 -15.52 2.49 34.16
CA ASN A 94 -14.64 3.38 34.91
C ASN A 94 -15.38 4.58 35.54
N LYS A 95 -16.71 4.61 35.50
CA LYS A 95 -17.53 5.61 36.19
C LYS A 95 -18.03 5.08 37.55
N PRO A 96 -17.98 5.89 38.62
CA PRO A 96 -17.37 7.22 38.70
C PRO A 96 -15.84 7.14 38.69
N LEU A 97 -15.20 8.13 38.06
CA LEU A 97 -13.74 8.22 38.03
C LEU A 97 -13.19 8.56 39.43
N PRO A 98 -11.98 8.08 39.79
CA PRO A 98 -11.30 8.51 41.01
C PRO A 98 -11.12 10.04 41.03
N PRO A 99 -11.16 10.69 42.21
CA PRO A 99 -11.03 12.15 42.33
C PRO A 99 -9.73 12.73 41.75
N THR A 100 -8.70 11.89 41.62
CA THR A 100 -7.37 12.23 41.12
C THR A 100 -7.22 12.08 39.60
N VAL A 101 -8.23 11.52 38.91
CA VAL A 101 -8.16 11.18 37.49
C VAL A 101 -9.17 12.00 36.69
N THR A 102 -8.67 12.83 35.77
CA THR A 102 -9.53 13.55 34.84
C THR A 102 -10.06 12.62 33.74
N PRO A 103 -11.24 12.90 33.14
CA PRO A 103 -11.74 12.16 31.98
C PRO A 103 -10.73 12.08 30.84
N THR A 104 -10.00 13.17 30.58
CA THR A 104 -8.96 13.24 29.56
C THR A 104 -7.79 12.30 29.88
N ALA A 105 -7.31 12.28 31.12
CA ALA A 105 -6.24 11.36 31.53
C ALA A 105 -6.68 9.89 31.41
N SER A 106 -7.92 9.57 31.78
CA SER A 106 -8.50 8.24 31.60
C SER A 106 -8.61 7.84 30.12
N PHE A 107 -9.03 8.78 29.25
CA PHE A 107 -9.09 8.55 27.81
C PHE A 107 -7.69 8.34 27.20
N HIS A 108 -6.69 9.15 27.55
CA HIS A 108 -5.30 8.92 27.10
C HIS A 108 -4.77 7.55 27.54
N ARG A 109 -5.14 7.10 28.75
CA ARG A 109 -4.78 5.77 29.23
C ARG A 109 -5.43 4.69 28.37
N PHE A 110 -6.72 4.79 28.06
CA PHE A 110 -7.40 3.90 27.13
C PHE A 110 -6.71 3.90 25.77
N LEU A 111 -6.52 5.07 25.16
CA LEU A 111 -5.93 5.20 23.82
C LEU A 111 -4.54 4.54 23.74
N LYS A 112 -3.67 4.82 24.73
CA LYS A 112 -2.32 4.23 24.78
C LYS A 112 -2.37 2.71 24.86
N LEU A 113 -3.26 2.16 25.69
CA LEU A 113 -3.43 0.71 25.84
C LEU A 113 -4.04 0.09 24.58
N SER A 114 -5.04 0.73 23.97
CA SER A 114 -5.68 0.27 22.74
C SER A 114 -4.70 0.25 21.57
N ILE A 115 -3.89 1.30 21.39
CA ILE A 115 -2.84 1.34 20.35
C ILE A 115 -1.79 0.26 20.62
N ALA A 116 -1.30 0.14 21.86
CA ALA A 116 -0.30 -0.87 22.21
C ALA A 116 -0.84 -2.29 21.96
N SER A 117 -2.09 -2.55 22.34
CA SER A 117 -2.77 -3.83 22.09
C SER A 117 -2.87 -4.11 20.60
N MET A 118 -3.47 -3.20 19.81
CA MET A 118 -3.63 -3.38 18.37
C MET A 118 -2.29 -3.53 17.64
N ALA A 119 -1.28 -2.74 18.01
CA ALA A 119 0.05 -2.85 17.42
C ALA A 119 0.68 -4.21 17.74
N SER A 120 0.62 -4.65 18.99
CA SER A 120 1.19 -5.94 19.41
C SER A 120 0.51 -7.14 18.76
N THR A 121 -0.79 -7.04 18.45
CA THR A 121 -1.55 -8.14 17.82
C THR A 121 -1.51 -8.11 16.30
N SER A 122 -1.42 -6.94 15.66
CA SER A 122 -1.53 -6.82 14.20
C SER A 122 -0.18 -6.67 13.51
N LEU A 123 0.76 -5.93 14.10
CA LEU A 123 2.05 -5.62 13.46
C LEU A 123 2.90 -6.87 13.16
N PRO A 124 2.95 -7.90 14.02
CA PRO A 124 3.67 -9.14 13.69
C PRO A 124 3.16 -9.79 12.40
N TYR A 125 1.83 -9.81 12.18
CA TYR A 125 1.24 -10.37 10.97
C TYR A 125 1.49 -9.51 9.73
N VAL A 126 1.38 -8.18 9.86
CA VAL A 126 1.73 -7.24 8.77
C VAL A 126 3.17 -7.47 8.32
N LEU A 127 4.12 -7.50 9.27
CA LEU A 127 5.54 -7.67 8.97
C LEU A 127 5.86 -9.08 8.45
N ALA A 128 5.23 -10.11 9.01
CA ALA A 128 5.39 -11.48 8.55
C ALA A 128 4.92 -11.65 7.10
N ALA A 129 3.74 -11.13 6.78
CA ALA A 129 3.16 -11.20 5.43
C ALA A 129 3.95 -10.35 4.42
N TYR A 130 4.42 -9.16 4.83
CA TYR A 130 5.30 -8.33 4.00
C TYR A 130 6.61 -9.06 3.65
N ARG A 131 7.22 -9.78 4.61
CA ARG A 131 8.47 -10.52 4.38
C ARG A 131 8.25 -11.83 3.62
N ARG A 132 7.13 -12.52 3.88
CA ARG A 132 6.82 -13.86 3.38
C ARG A 132 5.39 -13.89 2.83
N PRO A 133 5.13 -13.25 1.67
CA PRO A 133 3.77 -13.12 1.13
C PRO A 133 3.11 -14.48 0.84
N HIS A 134 3.89 -15.49 0.45
CA HIS A 134 3.39 -16.85 0.22
C HIS A 134 2.71 -17.54 1.41
N GLU A 135 2.87 -17.01 2.63
CA GLU A 135 2.22 -17.54 3.84
C GLU A 135 0.93 -16.78 4.19
N LEU A 136 0.43 -15.93 3.28
CA LEU A 136 -0.74 -15.08 3.53
C LEU A 136 -1.94 -15.87 4.09
N GLU A 137 -2.28 -17.01 3.50
CA GLU A 137 -3.39 -17.85 3.96
C GLU A 137 -3.15 -18.46 5.35
N THR A 138 -1.92 -18.92 5.62
CA THR A 138 -1.55 -19.42 6.95
C THR A 138 -1.63 -18.32 8.00
N LEU A 139 -1.08 -17.14 7.70
CA LEU A 139 -1.11 -15.98 8.60
C LEU A 139 -2.54 -15.46 8.82
N ASP A 140 -3.40 -15.57 7.82
CA ASP A 140 -4.83 -15.25 7.92
C ASP A 140 -5.54 -16.18 8.91
N ASN A 141 -5.35 -17.50 8.75
CA ASN A 141 -5.92 -18.51 9.63
C ASN A 141 -5.36 -18.42 11.07
N ASP A 142 -4.06 -18.14 11.22
CA ASP A 142 -3.43 -17.96 12.54
C ASP A 142 -4.00 -16.73 13.26
N LEU A 143 -4.22 -15.63 12.53
CA LEU A 143 -4.84 -14.43 13.09
C LEU A 143 -6.31 -14.66 13.45
N ASP A 144 -7.06 -15.41 12.64
CA ASP A 144 -8.44 -15.80 12.93
C ASP A 144 -8.50 -16.61 14.22
N ALA A 145 -7.65 -17.64 14.35
CA ALA A 145 -7.54 -18.47 15.55
C ALA A 145 -7.10 -17.66 16.79
N SER A 146 -6.28 -16.63 16.60
CA SER A 146 -5.77 -15.75 17.66
C SER A 146 -6.75 -14.63 18.04
N THR A 147 -7.88 -14.49 17.36
CA THR A 147 -8.85 -13.39 17.57
C THR A 147 -10.20 -13.94 18.09
N PRO A 148 -10.28 -14.40 19.36
CA PRO A 148 -11.52 -14.98 19.90
C PRO A 148 -12.64 -13.95 20.08
N CYS A 149 -12.31 -12.65 20.11
CA CYS A 149 -13.31 -11.59 20.17
C CYS A 149 -14.02 -11.47 18.82
N VAL A 150 -15.25 -11.99 18.74
CA VAL A 150 -16.07 -11.99 17.51
C VAL A 150 -16.23 -10.60 16.90
N VAL A 151 -16.29 -9.55 17.71
CA VAL A 151 -16.40 -8.16 17.19
C VAL A 151 -15.09 -7.73 16.53
N ALA A 152 -13.94 -7.98 17.16
CA ALA A 152 -12.63 -7.66 16.59
C ALA A 152 -12.35 -8.51 15.33
N GLN A 153 -12.71 -9.79 15.37
CA GLN A 153 -12.60 -10.71 14.25
C GLN A 153 -13.41 -10.21 13.04
N ARG A 154 -14.71 -9.91 13.24
CA ARG A 154 -15.59 -9.39 12.18
C ARG A 154 -15.09 -8.06 11.63
N ALA A 155 -14.61 -7.16 12.49
CA ALA A 155 -14.05 -5.89 12.05
C ALA A 155 -12.81 -6.10 11.16
N SER A 156 -11.89 -6.97 11.58
CA SER A 156 -10.67 -7.30 10.82
C SER A 156 -10.99 -7.95 9.47
N VAL A 157 -11.94 -8.89 9.42
CA VAL A 157 -12.39 -9.54 8.19
C VAL A 157 -13.10 -8.56 7.26
N ALA A 158 -14.02 -7.73 7.79
CA ALA A 158 -14.72 -6.74 6.98
C ALA A 158 -13.73 -5.75 6.32
N GLN A 159 -12.76 -5.26 7.09
CA GLN A 159 -11.71 -4.36 6.59
C GLN A 159 -10.82 -5.03 5.52
N GLY A 160 -10.39 -6.27 5.74
CA GLY A 160 -9.55 -6.98 4.77
C GLY A 160 -10.31 -7.33 3.48
N ARG A 161 -11.56 -7.77 3.56
CA ARG A 161 -12.40 -8.01 2.37
C ARG A 161 -12.70 -6.71 1.61
N ALA A 162 -12.91 -5.59 2.31
CA ALA A 162 -13.02 -4.29 1.68
C ALA A 162 -11.72 -3.90 0.95
N LEU A 163 -10.56 -4.18 1.54
CA LEU A 163 -9.25 -3.94 0.92
C LEU A 163 -9.05 -4.77 -0.36
N ILE A 164 -9.47 -6.04 -0.39
CA ILE A 164 -9.51 -6.84 -1.65
C ILE A 164 -10.40 -6.15 -2.69
N GLY A 165 -11.58 -5.67 -2.28
CA GLY A 165 -12.49 -4.96 -3.18
C GLY A 165 -11.88 -3.69 -3.78
N VAL A 166 -11.07 -2.95 -3.00
CA VAL A 166 -10.31 -1.79 -3.49
C VAL A 166 -9.19 -2.25 -4.44
N TRP A 167 -8.47 -3.31 -4.08
CA TRP A 167 -7.40 -3.88 -4.89
C TRP A 167 -7.86 -4.27 -6.29
N GLU A 168 -8.96 -5.00 -6.40
CA GLU A 168 -9.51 -5.47 -7.68
C GLU A 168 -9.96 -4.31 -8.59
N ARG A 169 -10.46 -3.22 -8.01
CA ARG A 169 -10.99 -2.07 -8.75
C ARG A 169 -9.94 -1.03 -9.12
N ALA A 170 -9.01 -0.74 -8.21
CA ALA A 170 -8.09 0.40 -8.34
C ALA A 170 -6.68 0.01 -8.76
N PHE A 171 -6.20 -1.18 -8.41
CA PHE A 171 -4.77 -1.53 -8.55
C PHE A 171 -4.51 -2.64 -9.56
N ARG A 172 -5.46 -3.58 -9.74
CA ARG A 172 -5.29 -4.73 -10.64
C ARG A 172 -4.87 -4.33 -12.06
N GLY A 173 -5.51 -3.31 -12.64
CA GLY A 173 -5.21 -2.82 -13.99
C GLY A 173 -3.81 -2.23 -14.13
N THR A 174 -3.35 -1.53 -13.10
CA THR A 174 -2.01 -0.91 -13.07
C THR A 174 -0.91 -1.97 -13.05
N TYR A 175 -1.05 -3.00 -12.22
CA TYR A 175 -0.06 -4.09 -12.13
C TYR A 175 -0.12 -5.09 -13.29
N ALA A 176 -1.26 -5.22 -13.96
CA ALA A 176 -1.39 -6.06 -15.16
C ALA A 176 -0.74 -5.42 -16.40
N SER A 177 -0.70 -4.08 -16.46
CA SER A 177 -0.22 -3.34 -17.63
C SER A 177 1.29 -3.15 -17.67
N ASP A 178 1.95 -3.14 -16.50
CA ASP A 178 3.41 -3.00 -16.43
C ASP A 178 4.07 -3.94 -15.40
N PRO A 179 4.24 -5.22 -15.75
CA PRO A 179 4.92 -6.20 -14.90
C PRO A 179 6.42 -5.94 -14.73
N PHE A 180 7.03 -5.10 -15.59
CA PHE A 180 8.48 -4.85 -15.60
C PHE A 180 8.89 -3.71 -14.66
N LEU A 181 8.00 -2.76 -14.37
CA LEU A 181 8.21 -1.77 -13.31
C LEU A 181 8.12 -2.41 -11.91
N ALA A 182 7.26 -3.41 -11.73
CA ALA A 182 7.13 -4.15 -10.49
C ALA A 182 8.28 -5.17 -10.37
N GLY A 183 9.31 -4.87 -9.57
CA GLY A 183 10.40 -5.83 -9.30
C GLY A 183 9.87 -7.21 -8.86
N PRO A 184 10.70 -8.28 -8.92
CA PRO A 184 10.24 -9.67 -8.79
C PRO A 184 9.43 -9.96 -7.52
N THR A 185 9.74 -9.26 -6.43
CA THR A 185 9.02 -9.34 -5.16
C THR A 185 7.60 -8.78 -5.23
N ALA A 186 7.41 -7.65 -5.92
CA ALA A 186 6.10 -7.03 -6.11
C ALA A 186 5.21 -7.90 -7.02
N THR A 187 5.76 -8.47 -8.10
CA THR A 187 5.03 -9.44 -8.93
C THR A 187 4.56 -10.65 -8.12
N LYS A 188 5.40 -11.18 -7.22
CA LYS A 188 5.03 -12.27 -6.32
C LYS A 188 3.90 -11.85 -5.37
N ALA A 189 3.95 -10.64 -4.82
CA ALA A 189 2.91 -10.10 -3.96
C ALA A 189 1.57 -9.99 -4.69
N VAL A 190 1.55 -9.43 -5.90
CA VAL A 190 0.34 -9.31 -6.74
C VAL A 190 -0.28 -10.69 -6.99
N LYS A 191 0.52 -11.68 -7.43
CA LYS A 191 0.04 -13.06 -7.65
C LYS A 191 -0.53 -13.69 -6.37
N THR A 192 0.10 -13.41 -5.23
CA THR A 192 -0.38 -13.89 -3.92
C THR A 192 -1.76 -13.29 -3.60
N ILE A 193 -1.94 -11.99 -3.81
CA ILE A 193 -3.23 -11.31 -3.57
C ILE A 193 -4.31 -11.86 -4.49
N GLU A 194 -4.00 -12.11 -5.77
CA GLU A 194 -4.95 -12.70 -6.71
C GLU A 194 -5.37 -14.12 -6.30
N ALA A 195 -4.40 -14.99 -5.98
CA ALA A 195 -4.68 -16.34 -5.50
C ALA A 195 -5.52 -16.34 -4.21
N PHE A 196 -5.24 -15.42 -3.29
CA PHE A 196 -5.99 -15.25 -2.06
C PHE A 196 -7.42 -14.74 -2.31
N SER A 197 -7.61 -13.81 -3.25
CA SER A 197 -8.95 -13.36 -3.67
C SER A 197 -9.77 -14.51 -4.27
N ASP A 198 -9.15 -15.35 -5.09
CA ASP A 198 -9.82 -16.50 -5.67
C ASP A 198 -10.19 -17.53 -4.59
N ALA A 199 -9.29 -17.80 -3.64
CA ALA A 199 -9.58 -18.67 -2.50
C ALA A 199 -10.75 -18.14 -1.64
N LEU A 200 -10.83 -16.83 -1.40
CA LEU A 200 -11.95 -16.20 -0.68
C LEU A 200 -13.31 -16.34 -1.39
N LYS A 201 -13.31 -16.40 -2.72
CA LYS A 201 -14.54 -16.60 -3.53
C LYS A 201 -14.95 -18.07 -3.53
N MET A 202 -14.00 -18.99 -3.56
CA MET A 202 -14.29 -20.42 -3.48
C MET A 202 -14.81 -20.83 -2.10
N SER A 203 -14.30 -20.20 -1.04
CA SER A 203 -14.72 -20.50 0.34
C SER A 203 -16.07 -19.90 0.73
N SER A 204 -16.58 -18.91 0.00
CA SER A 204 -17.92 -18.35 0.27
C SER A 204 -19.07 -19.27 -0.14
N ASP A 205 -18.82 -20.20 -1.06
CA ASP A 205 -19.84 -21.13 -1.58
C ASP A 205 -19.91 -22.44 -0.80
N ASP A 206 -18.91 -22.76 0.01
CA ASP A 206 -18.81 -24.01 0.78
C ASP A 206 -18.66 -23.76 2.28
N THR A 207 -19.77 -23.92 3.02
CA THR A 207 -19.85 -23.65 4.47
C THR A 207 -18.98 -24.57 5.32
N ASP A 208 -18.55 -25.71 4.78
CA ASP A 208 -17.67 -26.67 5.48
C ASP A 208 -16.18 -26.49 5.10
N SER A 209 -15.86 -25.60 4.16
CA SER A 209 -14.47 -25.40 3.74
C SER A 209 -13.68 -24.52 4.71
N LEU A 210 -12.49 -25.00 5.08
CA LEU A 210 -11.52 -24.29 5.93
C LEU A 210 -10.71 -23.26 5.12
N GLY A 211 -11.40 -22.43 4.33
CA GLY A 211 -10.76 -21.41 3.49
C GLY A 211 -10.41 -20.12 4.26
N PRO A 212 -9.63 -19.22 3.64
CA PRO A 212 -9.26 -17.95 4.25
C PRO A 212 -10.48 -17.12 4.60
N LYS A 213 -10.36 -16.29 5.64
CA LYS A 213 -11.39 -15.36 6.11
C LYS A 213 -11.19 -13.95 5.54
N GLY A 214 -9.94 -13.54 5.30
CA GLY A 214 -9.62 -12.24 4.72
C GLY A 214 -9.43 -11.14 5.76
N HIS A 215 -8.62 -11.40 6.78
CA HIS A 215 -8.19 -10.45 7.78
C HIS A 215 -7.31 -9.34 7.22
N PHE A 216 -7.53 -8.14 7.73
CA PHE A 216 -6.84 -6.93 7.28
C PHE A 216 -5.31 -6.97 7.46
N ALA A 217 -4.82 -7.36 8.64
CA ALA A 217 -3.40 -7.22 8.99
C ALA A 217 -2.42 -7.99 8.06
N PRO A 218 -2.58 -9.32 7.85
CA PRO A 218 -1.68 -10.04 6.95
C PRO A 218 -1.85 -9.59 5.49
N LEU A 219 -3.09 -9.32 5.05
CA LEU A 219 -3.35 -8.83 3.69
C LEU A 219 -2.69 -7.47 3.42
N TRP A 220 -2.78 -6.54 4.37
CA TRP A 220 -2.16 -5.22 4.29
C TRP A 220 -0.64 -5.31 4.10
N GLY A 221 0.02 -6.24 4.79
CA GLY A 221 1.46 -6.50 4.61
C GLY A 221 1.82 -6.87 3.17
N VAL A 222 1.02 -7.73 2.52
CA VAL A 222 1.26 -8.13 1.11
C VAL A 222 0.95 -6.97 0.15
N VAL A 223 -0.09 -6.19 0.43
CA VAL A 223 -0.43 -4.99 -0.35
C VAL A 223 0.70 -3.96 -0.28
N CYS A 224 1.25 -3.69 0.91
CA CYS A 224 2.42 -2.83 1.07
C CYS A 224 3.63 -3.35 0.28
N LEU A 225 3.83 -4.66 0.21
CA LEU A 225 4.91 -5.27 -0.57
C LEU A 225 4.70 -5.09 -2.08
N ALA A 226 3.45 -5.12 -2.55
CA ALA A 226 3.13 -4.88 -3.94
C ALA A 226 3.33 -3.41 -4.35
N HIS A 227 3.08 -2.46 -3.43
CA HIS A 227 3.29 -1.02 -3.65
C HIS A 227 4.74 -0.58 -3.43
N GLY A 228 5.48 -1.23 -2.54
CA GLY A 228 6.90 -0.96 -2.35
C GLY A 228 7.72 -1.64 -3.43
N HIS A 229 8.30 -0.90 -4.37
CA HIS A 229 9.32 -1.46 -5.26
C HIS A 229 10.37 -2.19 -4.41
N GLY A 230 10.63 -3.45 -4.75
CA GLY A 230 11.66 -4.26 -4.10
C GLY A 230 12.94 -3.47 -4.00
N ARG A 231 13.30 -3.12 -2.77
CA ARG A 231 14.57 -2.49 -2.43
C ARG A 231 15.70 -3.29 -3.09
N PRO A 232 16.60 -2.67 -3.89
CA PRO A 232 17.78 -3.36 -4.37
C PRO A 232 18.61 -3.86 -3.17
N PRO A 233 19.29 -5.00 -3.29
CA PRO A 233 19.91 -5.72 -2.16
C PRO A 233 20.94 -4.90 -1.34
N ASP A 234 21.40 -3.74 -1.82
CA ASP A 234 22.57 -3.04 -1.28
C ASP A 234 22.28 -1.72 -0.52
N GLY A 235 21.03 -1.43 -0.14
CA GLY A 235 20.73 -0.22 0.64
C GLY A 235 20.81 -0.43 2.18
N PRO A 236 21.18 0.58 3.00
CA PRO A 236 21.22 0.51 4.47
C PRO A 236 19.83 0.58 5.12
N THR A 237 19.50 -0.44 5.92
CA THR A 237 18.22 -0.66 6.62
C THR A 237 17.77 0.59 7.38
N SER A 238 16.84 1.35 6.82
CA SER A 238 16.12 2.39 7.56
C SER A 238 14.68 1.93 7.66
N LEU A 239 14.26 1.60 8.88
CA LEU A 239 12.88 1.34 9.25
C LEU A 239 12.05 2.59 8.94
N CYS A 240 10.90 2.39 8.29
CA CYS A 240 9.68 3.13 8.59
C CYS A 240 8.80 2.22 9.44
#